data_AF-F0F982-F1
#
_entry.id   AF-F0F982-F1
#
_cell.length_a   1.000
_cell.length_b   1.000
_cell.length_c   1.000
_cell.angle_alpha   90.00
_cell.angle_beta   90.00
_cell.angle_gamma   90.00
#
_symmetry.space_group_name_H-M   'P 1'
#
loop_
_entity.id
_entity.type
_entity.pdbx_description
1 polymer ?
#
loop_
_entity_poly.entity_id
_entity_poly.type
_entity_poly.pdbx_seq_one_letter_code
_entity_poly.pdbx_strand_id
1 'polypeptide(L)'
;MADRELTEVELEVMKMRNQMKKVFAGLALFAATISVSSCATRESAINDLQNFSYELRDNSQYYTAKKWKKAVTKFGRIRREIARHDYTVAERQRIGKLEGDCARYMVRGAKDGVMDHVLGIGSEIQGILDAIGIKQ
;
A
#
# COMPACT_ATOMS: atom_id res chain seq x y z
N MET A 1 -3.73 63.54 -17.23
CA MET A 1 -3.66 62.27 -17.99
C MET A 1 -2.87 61.22 -17.21
N ALA A 2 -1.65 61.52 -16.75
CA ALA A 2 -0.81 60.60 -15.96
C ALA A 2 -1.47 59.99 -14.70
N ASP A 3 -2.29 60.77 -13.98
CA ASP A 3 -2.96 60.30 -12.75
C ASP A 3 -3.98 59.18 -13.00
N ARG A 4 -4.67 59.22 -14.15
CA ARG A 4 -5.67 58.20 -14.53
C ARG A 4 -5.00 56.89 -14.98
N GLU A 5 -3.85 56.97 -15.65
CA GLU A 5 -3.08 55.78 -16.04
C GLU A 5 -2.47 55.07 -14.83
N LEU A 6 -2.04 55.80 -13.80
CA LEU A 6 -1.53 55.22 -12.56
C LEU A 6 -2.62 54.40 -11.83
N THR A 7 -3.88 54.88 -11.85
CA THR A 7 -5.01 54.17 -11.24
C THR A 7 -5.41 52.89 -11.99
N GLU A 8 -5.24 52.85 -13.32
CA GLU A 8 -5.51 51.64 -14.12
C GLU A 8 -4.44 50.56 -13.88
N VAL A 9 -3.17 50.96 -13.79
CA VAL A 9 -2.06 50.03 -13.51
C VAL A 9 -2.20 49.43 -12.09
N GLU A 10 -2.52 50.25 -11.09
CA GLU A 10 -2.75 49.78 -9.72
C GLU A 10 -3.93 48.79 -9.64
N LEU A 11 -5.00 49.04 -10.40
CA LEU A 11 -6.17 48.17 -10.47
C LEU A 11 -5.84 46.80 -11.10
N GLU A 12 -5.08 46.80 -12.20
CA GLU A 12 -4.65 45.58 -12.87
C GLU A 12 -3.66 44.77 -12.01
N VAL A 13 -2.73 45.43 -11.30
CA VAL A 13 -1.83 44.78 -10.33
C VAL A 13 -2.62 44.16 -9.18
N MET A 14 -3.63 44.87 -8.66
CA MET A 14 -4.47 44.36 -7.57
C MET A 14 -5.31 43.15 -7.99
N LYS A 15 -5.83 43.16 -9.21
CA LYS A 15 -6.58 42.06 -9.83
C LYS A 15 -5.70 40.83 -10.07
N MET A 16 -4.50 41.03 -10.63
CA MET A 16 -3.49 39.98 -10.83
C MET A 16 -3.09 39.33 -9.50
N ARG A 17 -2.83 40.14 -8.47
CA ARG A 17 -2.51 39.65 -7.12
C ARG A 17 -3.64 38.81 -6.51
N ASN A 18 -4.90 39.19 -6.73
CA ASN A 18 -6.05 38.44 -6.22
C ASN A 18 -6.26 37.12 -6.97
N GLN A 19 -6.04 37.10 -8.29
CA GLN A 19 -6.06 35.87 -9.08
C GLN A 19 -4.95 34.91 -8.65
N MET A 20 -3.74 35.43 -8.44
CA MET A 20 -2.60 34.64 -7.99
C MET A 20 -2.85 34.05 -6.59
N LYS A 21 -3.44 34.81 -5.66
CA LYS A 21 -3.88 34.29 -4.35
C LYS A 21 -4.90 33.15 -4.46
N LYS A 22 -5.86 33.25 -5.39
CA LYS A 22 -6.84 32.18 -5.65
C LYS A 22 -6.19 30.92 -6.22
N VAL A 23 -5.23 31.07 -7.14
CA VAL A 23 -4.44 29.96 -7.70
C VAL A 23 -3.60 29.30 -6.60
N PHE A 24 -2.91 30.08 -5.75
CA PHE A 24 -2.15 29.55 -4.63
C PHE A 24 -3.03 28.85 -3.58
N ALA A 25 -4.20 29.39 -3.27
CA ALA A 25 -5.17 28.75 -2.38
C ALA A 25 -5.71 27.43 -2.97
N GLY A 26 -6.00 27.40 -4.28
CA GLY A 26 -6.40 26.18 -4.99
C GLY A 26 -5.31 25.11 -5.02
N LEU A 27 -4.06 25.51 -5.24
CA LEU A 27 -2.90 24.61 -5.23
C LEU A 27 -2.65 24.00 -3.84
N ALA A 28 -2.78 24.81 -2.78
CA ALA A 28 -2.64 24.34 -1.40
C ALA A 28 -3.73 23.32 -1.03
N LEU A 29 -4.97 23.53 -1.48
CA LEU A 29 -6.08 22.58 -1.26
C LEU A 29 -5.83 21.24 -1.98
N PHE A 30 -5.29 21.28 -3.20
CA PHE A 30 -4.96 20.09 -3.97
C PHE A 30 -3.79 19.29 -3.39
N ALA A 31 -2.76 19.97 -2.86
CA ALA A 31 -1.65 19.30 -2.18
C ALA A 31 -2.09 18.58 -0.89
N ALA A 32 -3.06 19.13 -0.17
CA ALA A 32 -3.61 18.52 1.04
C ALA A 32 -4.36 17.21 0.75
N THR A 33 -5.12 17.11 -0.35
CA THR A 33 -5.88 15.89 -0.69
C THR A 33 -4.98 14.73 -1.15
N ILE A 34 -3.87 15.01 -1.83
CA ILE A 34 -2.88 13.99 -2.21
C ILE A 34 -2.20 13.38 -0.99
N SER A 35 -1.94 14.20 0.04
CA SER A 35 -1.25 13.75 1.25
C SER A 35 -2.11 12.80 2.09
N VAL A 36 -3.41 13.07 2.22
CA VAL A 36 -4.33 12.25 3.03
C VAL A 36 -4.65 10.91 2.36
N SER A 37 -4.80 10.88 1.04
CA SER A 37 -5.11 9.66 0.28
C SER A 37 -3.94 8.65 0.27
N SER A 38 -2.70 9.13 0.25
CA SER A 38 -1.51 8.27 0.38
C SER A 38 -1.38 7.63 1.77
N CYS A 39 -1.66 8.38 2.85
CA CYS A 39 -1.64 7.81 4.20
C CYS A 39 -2.76 6.76 4.39
N ALA A 40 -3.96 7.02 3.86
CA ALA A 40 -5.07 6.07 3.95
C ALA A 40 -4.79 4.75 3.21
N THR A 41 -4.16 4.82 2.02
CA THR A 41 -3.80 3.62 1.24
C THR A 41 -2.64 2.86 1.87
N ARG A 42 -1.64 3.58 2.41
CA ARG A 42 -0.50 3.00 3.14
C ARG A 42 -0.94 2.18 4.36
N GLU A 43 -1.77 2.76 5.23
CA GLU A 43 -2.29 2.09 6.42
C GLU A 43 -3.20 0.91 6.05
N SER A 44 -4.00 1.05 4.99
CA SER A 44 -4.83 -0.04 4.48
C SER A 44 -3.99 -1.27 4.13
N ALA A 45 -2.84 -1.09 3.49
CA ALA A 45 -1.96 -2.21 3.14
C ALA A 45 -1.35 -2.91 4.37
N ILE A 46 -1.01 -2.17 5.43
CA ILE A 46 -0.56 -2.77 6.70
C ILE A 46 -1.72 -3.50 7.39
N ASN A 47 -2.91 -2.90 7.38
CA ASN A 47 -4.11 -3.52 7.97
C ASN A 47 -4.50 -4.82 7.25
N ASP A 48 -4.40 -4.86 5.92
CA ASP A 48 -4.63 -6.07 5.14
C ASP A 48 -3.65 -7.18 5.51
N LEU A 49 -2.37 -6.84 5.71
CA LEU A 49 -1.36 -7.78 6.18
C LEU A 49 -1.67 -8.28 7.60
N GLN A 50 -2.10 -7.39 8.49
CA GLN A 50 -2.48 -7.74 9.87
C GLN A 50 -3.70 -8.68 9.89
N ASN A 51 -4.75 -8.34 9.15
CA ASN A 51 -5.95 -9.16 9.04
C ASN A 51 -5.63 -10.53 8.46
N PHE A 52 -4.74 -10.59 7.47
CA PHE A 52 -4.29 -11.85 6.90
C PHE A 52 -3.47 -12.68 7.89
N SER A 53 -2.61 -12.07 8.70
CA SER A 53 -1.92 -12.74 9.80
C SER A 53 -2.90 -13.38 10.80
N TYR A 54 -3.96 -12.67 11.18
CA TYR A 54 -5.00 -13.22 12.06
C TYR A 54 -5.80 -14.33 11.38
N GLU A 55 -6.14 -14.17 10.10
CA GLU A 55 -6.82 -15.21 9.33
C GLU A 55 -6.01 -16.51 9.32
N LEU A 56 -4.69 -16.42 9.10
CA LEU A 56 -3.79 -17.56 9.16
C LEU A 56 -3.71 -18.13 10.58
N ARG A 57 -3.52 -17.30 11.61
CA ARG A 57 -3.46 -17.77 13.01
C ARG A 57 -4.68 -18.58 13.38
N ASP A 58 -5.88 -18.09 13.03
CA ASP A 58 -7.12 -18.60 13.57
C ASP A 58 -7.71 -19.74 12.70
N ASN A 59 -7.41 -19.76 11.39
CA ASN A 59 -8.08 -20.67 10.45
C ASN A 59 -7.13 -21.60 9.66
N SER A 60 -5.83 -21.32 9.61
CA SER A 60 -4.91 -22.06 8.71
C SER A 60 -4.82 -23.55 8.98
N GLN A 61 -5.06 -23.98 10.23
CA GLN A 61 -5.07 -25.39 10.62
C GLN A 61 -6.14 -26.24 9.90
N TYR A 62 -7.15 -25.61 9.31
CA TYR A 62 -8.23 -26.27 8.57
C TYR A 62 -8.19 -25.97 7.06
N TYR A 63 -7.06 -25.46 6.56
CA TYR A 63 -6.94 -25.12 5.15
C TYR A 63 -6.69 -26.35 4.29
N THR A 64 -7.51 -26.49 3.25
CA THR A 64 -7.24 -27.42 2.15
C THR A 64 -6.21 -26.81 1.18
N ALA A 65 -5.67 -27.61 0.27
CA ALA A 65 -4.76 -27.12 -0.78
C ALA A 65 -5.36 -25.95 -1.57
N LYS A 66 -6.66 -25.98 -1.88
CA LYS A 66 -7.34 -24.86 -2.55
C LYS A 66 -7.37 -23.58 -1.70
N LYS A 67 -7.54 -23.69 -0.38
CA LYS A 67 -7.51 -22.53 0.53
C LYS A 67 -6.10 -21.99 0.67
N TRP A 68 -5.10 -22.85 0.77
CA TRP A 68 -3.69 -22.44 0.76
C TRP A 68 -3.28 -21.74 -0.54
N LYS A 69 -3.71 -22.22 -1.71
CA LYS A 69 -3.50 -21.52 -2.98
C LYS A 69 -4.05 -20.09 -2.93
N LYS A 70 -5.29 -19.92 -2.47
CA LYS A 70 -5.89 -18.58 -2.29
C LYS A 70 -5.12 -17.72 -1.29
N ALA A 71 -4.66 -18.30 -0.18
CA ALA A 71 -3.91 -17.60 0.85
C ALA A 71 -2.57 -17.07 0.31
N VAL A 72 -1.82 -17.89 -0.43
CA VAL A 72 -0.56 -17.48 -1.07
C VAL A 72 -0.80 -16.39 -2.11
N THR A 73 -1.83 -16.51 -2.95
CA THR A 73 -2.21 -15.46 -3.90
C THR A 73 -2.57 -14.15 -3.20
N LYS A 74 -3.34 -14.21 -2.11
CA LYS A 74 -3.72 -13.05 -1.29
C LYS A 74 -2.49 -12.40 -0.67
N PHE A 75 -1.57 -13.19 -0.11
CA PHE A 75 -0.33 -12.69 0.47
C PHE A 75 0.55 -11.98 -0.57
N GLY A 76 0.71 -12.55 -1.76
CA GLY A 76 1.43 -11.91 -2.86
C GLY A 76 0.83 -10.57 -3.29
N ARG A 77 -0.51 -10.46 -3.29
CA ARG A 77 -1.19 -9.18 -3.58
C ARG A 77 -0.91 -8.14 -2.50
N ILE A 78 -1.05 -8.52 -1.22
CA ILE A 78 -0.76 -7.63 -0.07
C ILE A 78 0.68 -7.13 -0.15
N ARG A 79 1.64 -8.03 -0.41
CA ARG A 79 3.06 -7.70 -0.56
C ARG A 79 3.34 -6.69 -1.68
N ARG A 80 2.64 -6.81 -2.81
CA ARG A 80 2.74 -5.84 -3.92
C ARG A 80 2.17 -4.48 -3.55
N GLU A 81 1.04 -4.42 -2.85
CA GLU A 81 0.49 -3.14 -2.38
C GLU A 81 1.43 -2.48 -1.38
N ILE A 82 2.01 -3.24 -0.43
CA ILE A 82 3.05 -2.72 0.45
C ILE A 82 4.27 -2.24 -0.36
N ALA A 83 4.71 -2.96 -1.40
CA ALA A 83 5.86 -2.50 -2.19
C ALA A 83 5.65 -1.17 -2.94
N ARG A 84 4.40 -0.68 -3.08
CA ARG A 84 4.06 0.58 -3.76
C ARG A 84 4.18 1.82 -2.87
N HIS A 85 4.41 1.65 -1.57
CA HIS A 85 4.39 2.74 -0.62
C HIS A 85 5.71 2.87 0.12
N ASP A 86 6.10 4.12 0.41
CA ASP A 86 7.19 4.41 1.32
C ASP A 86 6.71 4.35 2.76
N TYR A 87 7.40 3.51 3.53
CA TYR A 87 7.17 3.31 4.96
C TYR A 87 8.35 3.82 5.78
N THR A 88 8.05 4.42 6.91
CA THR A 88 8.99 4.74 7.97
C THR A 88 9.65 3.48 8.53
N VAL A 89 10.76 3.64 9.24
CA VAL A 89 11.47 2.51 9.88
C VAL A 89 10.54 1.76 10.85
N ALA A 90 9.72 2.48 11.63
CA ALA A 90 8.77 1.88 12.55
C ALA A 90 7.68 1.07 11.83
N GLU A 91 7.11 1.60 10.75
CA GLU A 91 6.12 0.89 9.93
C GLU A 91 6.75 -0.34 9.25
N ARG A 92 8.00 -0.25 8.75
CA ARG A 92 8.72 -1.39 8.17
C ARG A 92 8.97 -2.51 9.18
N GLN A 93 9.34 -2.17 10.42
CA GLN A 93 9.48 -3.15 11.49
C GLN A 93 8.14 -3.84 11.78
N ARG A 94 7.04 -3.08 11.82
CA ARG A 94 5.69 -3.64 12.00
C ARG A 94 5.31 -4.58 10.85
N ILE A 95 5.56 -4.18 9.61
CA ILE A 95 5.35 -5.02 8.42
C ILE A 95 6.16 -6.32 8.54
N GLY A 96 7.46 -6.22 8.81
CA GLY A 96 8.34 -7.39 8.92
C GLY A 96 7.90 -8.38 10.01
N LYS A 97 7.39 -7.87 11.15
CA LYS A 97 6.82 -8.72 12.20
C LYS A 97 5.58 -9.48 11.70
N LEU A 98 4.66 -8.78 11.03
CA LEU A 98 3.44 -9.39 10.49
C LEU A 98 3.75 -10.41 9.38
N GLU A 99 4.74 -10.13 8.54
CA GLU A 99 5.22 -11.09 7.53
C GLU A 99 5.82 -12.34 8.15
N GLY A 100 6.63 -12.17 9.20
CA GLY A 100 7.18 -13.27 9.97
C GLY A 100 6.10 -14.16 10.58
N ASP A 101 5.04 -13.54 11.13
CA ASP A 101 3.87 -14.28 11.63
C ASP A 101 3.18 -15.06 10.51
N CYS A 102 2.92 -14.43 9.35
CA CYS A 102 2.34 -15.10 8.18
C CYS A 102 3.21 -16.29 7.74
N ALA A 103 4.52 -16.07 7.59
CA ALA A 103 5.48 -17.09 7.17
C ALA A 103 5.49 -18.27 8.15
N ARG A 104 5.42 -18.02 9.46
CA ARG A 104 5.36 -19.08 10.48
C ARG A 104 4.15 -19.99 10.29
N TYR A 105 2.97 -19.44 10.00
CA TYR A 105 1.76 -20.24 9.77
C TYR A 105 1.79 -20.94 8.41
N MET A 106 2.35 -20.30 7.39
CA MET A 106 2.56 -20.95 6.10
C MET A 106 3.53 -22.13 6.22
N VAL A 107 4.66 -22.00 6.90
CA VAL A 107 5.60 -23.11 7.12
C VAL A 107 4.92 -24.29 7.84
N ARG A 108 3.98 -24.03 8.76
CA ARG A 108 3.17 -25.10 9.39
C ARG A 108 2.30 -25.82 8.35
N GLY A 109 1.57 -25.08 7.51
CA GLY A 109 0.79 -25.70 6.43
C GLY A 109 1.62 -26.46 5.39
N ALA A 110 2.88 -26.09 5.21
CA ALA A 110 3.83 -26.82 4.36
C ALA A 110 4.30 -28.12 5.01
N LYS A 111 4.59 -28.08 6.31
CA LYS A 111 4.92 -29.29 7.09
C LYS A 111 3.78 -30.32 7.11
N ASP A 112 2.53 -29.86 7.04
CA ASP A 112 1.35 -30.74 6.93
C ASP A 112 1.17 -31.31 5.50
N GLY A 113 2.12 -31.08 4.57
CA GLY A 113 2.14 -31.61 3.20
C GLY A 113 1.17 -30.95 2.23
N VAL A 114 0.33 -30.04 2.71
CA VAL A 114 -0.72 -29.40 1.90
C VAL A 114 -0.15 -28.30 0.99
N MET A 115 0.94 -27.64 1.43
CA MET A 115 1.58 -26.59 0.65
C MET A 115 2.43 -27.12 -0.51
N ASP A 116 3.00 -28.32 -0.43
CA ASP A 116 3.78 -28.91 -1.52
C ASP A 116 2.90 -29.13 -2.77
N HIS A 117 1.64 -29.54 -2.56
CA HIS A 117 0.65 -29.54 -3.63
C HIS A 117 0.37 -28.12 -4.14
N VAL A 118 0.23 -27.12 -3.27
CA VAL A 118 -0.04 -25.73 -3.68
C VAL A 118 1.09 -25.16 -4.54
N LEU A 119 2.34 -25.37 -4.13
CA LEU A 119 3.54 -24.94 -4.85
C LEU A 119 3.68 -25.67 -6.19
N GLY A 120 3.25 -26.94 -6.26
CA GLY A 120 3.21 -27.72 -7.50
C GLY A 120 2.07 -27.38 -8.48
N ILE A 121 1.05 -26.61 -8.07
CA ILE A 121 -0.19 -26.36 -8.85
C ILE A 121 -0.12 -25.09 -9.74
N GLY A 122 1.05 -24.49 -10.00
CA GLY A 122 1.20 -23.65 -11.19
C GLY A 122 2.22 -22.53 -11.15
N SER A 123 2.74 -22.19 -12.34
CA SER A 123 3.67 -21.11 -12.67
C SER A 123 3.30 -19.74 -12.08
N GLU A 124 2.01 -19.48 -11.84
CA GLU A 124 1.52 -18.24 -11.19
C GLU A 124 1.99 -18.09 -9.74
N ILE A 125 2.15 -19.19 -9.00
CA ILE A 125 2.60 -19.16 -7.61
C ILE A 125 4.13 -19.01 -7.55
N GLN A 126 4.85 -19.57 -8.52
CA GLN A 126 6.29 -19.37 -8.70
C GLN A 126 6.62 -17.87 -8.82
N GLY A 127 5.89 -17.13 -9.66
CA GLY A 127 6.08 -15.69 -9.78
C GLY A 127 5.76 -14.89 -8.51
N ILE A 128 4.93 -15.43 -7.61
CA ILE A 128 4.66 -14.84 -6.29
C ILE A 128 5.78 -15.19 -5.30
N LEU A 129 6.30 -16.41 -5.32
CA LEU A 129 7.42 -16.87 -4.49
C LEU A 129 8.72 -16.12 -4.82
N ASP A 130 9.01 -15.95 -6.10
CA ASP A 130 10.17 -15.18 -6.57
C ASP A 130 10.08 -13.71 -6.11
N ALA A 131 8.87 -13.15 -6.12
CA ALA A 131 8.60 -11.80 -5.61
C ALA A 131 8.70 -11.69 -4.07
N ILE A 132 8.54 -12.81 -3.34
CA ILE A 132 8.67 -12.87 -1.88
C ILE A 132 10.12 -13.18 -1.46
N GLY A 133 11.00 -13.56 -2.40
CA GLY A 133 12.42 -13.81 -2.12
C GLY A 133 12.69 -15.14 -1.42
N ILE A 134 11.76 -16.12 -1.51
CA ILE A 134 12.03 -17.50 -1.04
C ILE A 134 12.92 -18.19 -2.08
N LYS A 135 14.20 -17.82 -2.09
CA LYS A 135 15.24 -18.57 -2.82
C LYS A 135 15.56 -19.80 -1.98
N GLN A 136 15.48 -20.98 -2.59
CA GLN A 136 16.05 -22.21 -2.02
C GLN A 136 17.55 -22.05 -1.79
#